data_AF-A0A6L6B7P0-F1
#
_entry.id   AF-A0A6L6B7P0-F1
#
_cell.length_a   1.000
_cell.length_b   1.000
_cell.length_c   1.000
_cell.angle_alpha   90.00
_cell.angle_beta   90.00
_cell.angle_gamma   90.00
#
_symmetry.space_group_name_H-M   'P 1'
#
loop_
_entity.id
_entity.type
_entity.pdbx_description
1 polymer ?
#
loop_
_entity_poly.entity_id
_entity_poly.type
_entity_poly.pdbx_seq_one_letter_code
_entity_poly.pdbx_strand_id
1 'polypeptide(L)' 'MSSFASKVSPADRQSTLYARITDAHHRLAKKDPTIWGADAVAEATIRLNWIDLPEKSRELLPAVDALAAKHRDKKYVVL' A
#
# COMPACT_ATOMS: atom_id res chain seq x y z
N MET A 1 -5.73 -35.95 -14.61
CA MET A 1 -5.39 -35.44 -13.26
C MET A 1 -3.88 -35.37 -13.12
N SER A 2 -3.27 -34.19 -13.27
CA SER A 2 -1.84 -34.02 -12.98
C SER A 2 -1.58 -32.70 -12.27
N SER A 3 -0.66 -32.78 -11.31
CA SER A 3 -0.54 -32.00 -10.08
C SER A 3 0.01 -30.58 -10.31
N PHE A 4 -0.68 -29.59 -9.74
CA PHE A 4 -0.27 -28.16 -9.70
C PHE A 4 0.32 -27.75 -8.34
N ALA A 5 1.03 -28.63 -7.65
CA ALA A 5 1.75 -28.26 -6.43
C ALA A 5 3.25 -28.09 -6.71
N SER A 6 3.64 -26.95 -7.30
CA SER A 6 5.05 -26.55 -7.33
C SER A 6 5.45 -26.03 -5.95
N LYS A 7 6.39 -26.71 -5.28
CA LYS A 7 6.98 -26.22 -4.03
C LYS A 7 7.83 -24.98 -4.34
N VAL A 8 7.47 -23.83 -3.77
CA VAL A 8 8.29 -22.61 -3.84
C VAL A 8 9.54 -22.83 -2.99
N SER A 9 10.71 -22.89 -3.62
CA SER A 9 11.99 -22.92 -2.92
C SER A 9 12.29 -21.57 -2.27
N PRO A 10 12.99 -21.53 -1.11
CA PRO A 10 13.43 -20.28 -0.50
C PRO A 10 14.24 -19.44 -1.49
N ALA A 11 13.99 -18.13 -1.51
CA ALA A 11 14.72 -17.20 -2.38
C ALA A 11 16.18 -17.09 -1.96
N ASP A 12 17.08 -17.09 -2.95
CA ASP A 12 18.50 -16.83 -2.71
C ASP A 12 18.73 -15.34 -2.39
N ARG A 13 19.16 -15.07 -1.15
CA ARG A 13 19.40 -13.73 -0.62
C ARG A 13 20.70 -13.10 -1.12
N GLN A 14 21.61 -13.88 -1.69
CA GLN A 14 22.84 -13.38 -2.29
C GLN A 14 22.66 -13.02 -3.77
N SER A 15 21.50 -13.37 -4.35
CA SER A 15 21.22 -13.07 -5.74
C SER A 15 21.10 -11.57 -6.02
N THR A 16 21.54 -11.16 -7.21
CA THR A 16 21.38 -9.79 -7.70
C THR A 16 19.92 -9.37 -7.80
N LEU A 17 19.02 -10.32 -8.10
CA LEU A 17 17.58 -10.07 -8.13
C LEU A 17 17.05 -9.71 -6.74
N TYR A 18 17.45 -10.47 -5.71
CA TYR A 18 17.05 -10.19 -4.33
C TYR A 18 17.51 -8.80 -3.90
N ALA A 19 18.77 -8.44 -4.19
CA ALA A 19 19.29 -7.10 -3.91
C ALA A 19 18.47 -5.98 -4.59
N ARG A 20 18.07 -6.17 -5.86
CA ARG A 20 17.22 -5.20 -6.58
C ARG A 20 15.83 -5.04 -5.98
N ILE A 21 15.21 -6.15 -5.54
CA ILE A 21 13.89 -6.11 -4.89
C ILE A 21 14.00 -5.40 -3.53
N THR A 22 15.07 -5.66 -2.77
CA THR A 22 15.34 -4.95 -1.51
C THR A 22 15.50 -3.44 -1.71
N ASP A 23 16.27 -3.00 -2.71
CA ASP A 23 16.38 -1.58 -3.06
C ASP A 23 15.03 -0.96 -3.43
N ALA A 24 14.28 -1.62 -4.33
CA ALA A 24 12.95 -1.16 -4.73
C ALA A 24 12.00 -1.05 -3.54
N HIS A 25 12.07 -1.98 -2.58
CA HIS A 25 11.28 -1.94 -1.36
C HIS A 25 11.61 -0.73 -0.48
N HIS A 26 12.90 -0.41 -0.29
CA HIS A 26 13.31 0.78 0.46
C HIS A 26 12.86 2.08 -0.21
N ARG A 27 12.91 2.14 -1.55
CA ARG A 27 12.45 3.29 -2.33
C ARG A 27 10.93 3.43 -2.31
N LEU A 28 10.20 2.31 -2.41
CA LEU A 28 8.75 2.25 -2.26
C LEU A 28 8.33 2.82 -0.91
N ALA A 29 8.97 2.40 0.19
CA ALA A 29 8.66 2.91 1.54
C ALA A 29 8.82 4.44 1.66
N LYS A 30 9.68 5.05 0.85
CA LYS A 30 9.88 6.50 0.76
C LYS A 30 8.96 7.20 -0.24
N LYS A 31 7.99 6.48 -0.81
CA LYS A 31 7.08 6.94 -1.85
C LYS A 31 7.80 7.46 -3.10
N ASP A 32 8.94 6.85 -3.46
CA ASP A 32 9.67 7.19 -4.68
C ASP A 32 8.81 6.85 -5.92
N PRO A 33 8.34 7.84 -6.70
CA PRO A 33 7.48 7.61 -7.85
C PRO A 33 8.21 7.03 -9.05
N THR A 34 9.55 7.02 -9.05
CA THR A 34 10.37 6.62 -10.19
C THR A 34 10.57 5.11 -10.31
N ILE A 35 10.16 4.33 -9.30
CA ILE A 35 10.38 2.87 -9.30
C ILE A 35 9.58 2.12 -10.37
N TRP A 36 8.58 2.76 -10.98
CA TRP A 36 7.79 2.24 -12.11
C TRP A 36 8.24 2.75 -13.48
N GLY A 37 9.29 3.57 -13.55
CA GLY A 37 9.76 4.22 -14.77
C GLY A 37 9.21 5.64 -14.97
N ALA A 38 9.84 6.39 -15.87
CA ALA A 38 9.60 7.83 -16.07
C ALA A 38 8.15 8.15 -16.45
N ASP A 39 7.56 7.34 -17.33
CA ASP A 39 6.19 7.54 -17.83
C ASP A 39 5.13 7.43 -16.72
N ALA A 40 5.42 6.68 -15.65
CA ALA A 40 4.51 6.45 -14.54
C ALA A 40 4.65 7.47 -13.41
N VAL A 41 5.67 8.35 -13.44
CA VAL A 41 5.99 9.25 -12.32
C VAL A 41 4.82 10.16 -11.95
N ALA A 42 4.12 10.70 -12.94
CA ALA A 42 2.97 11.58 -12.70
C ALA A 42 1.86 10.87 -11.91
N GLU A 43 1.49 9.65 -12.32
CA GLU A 43 0.47 8.87 -11.61
C GLU A 43 0.98 8.34 -10.26
N ALA A 44 2.21 7.83 -10.20
CA ALA A 44 2.80 7.29 -8.99
C ALA A 44 2.90 8.36 -7.88
N THR A 45 3.23 9.60 -8.22
CA THR A 45 3.28 10.72 -7.27
C THR A 45 1.94 10.91 -6.54
N ILE A 46 0.81 10.67 -7.22
CA ILE A 46 -0.53 10.79 -6.65
C ILE A 46 -0.92 9.49 -5.92
N ARG A 47 -0.65 8.34 -6.53
CA ARG A 47 -1.14 7.04 -6.07
C ARG A 47 -0.39 6.51 -4.86
N LEU A 48 0.86 6.91 -4.60
CA LEU A 48 1.64 6.38 -3.47
C LEU A 48 1.21 6.85 -2.09
N ASN A 49 0.19 7.70 -2.00
CA ASN A 49 -0.38 8.17 -0.73
C ASN A 49 -1.00 7.06 0.13
N TRP A 50 -1.21 5.84 -0.40
CA TRP A 50 -1.63 4.72 0.43
C TRP A 50 -0.53 4.21 1.38
N ILE A 51 0.75 4.53 1.12
CA ILE A 51 1.90 4.00 1.89
C ILE A 51 1.95 4.57 3.31
N ASP A 52 1.73 5.87 3.46
CA ASP A 52 1.67 6.57 4.76
C ASP A 52 0.25 6.61 5.35
N LEU A 53 -0.74 6.03 4.65
CA LEU A 53 -2.13 6.04 5.07
C LEU A 53 -2.40 5.36 6.43
N PRO A 54 -1.79 4.21 6.79
CA PRO A 54 -2.02 3.58 8.09
C PRO A 54 -1.69 4.48 9.29
N GLU A 55 -0.76 5.42 9.11
CA GLU A 55 -0.39 6.42 10.11
C GLU A 55 -1.26 7.67 9.99
N LYS A 56 -1.31 8.29 8.80
CA LYS A 56 -2.03 9.55 8.56
C LYS A 56 -3.53 9.45 8.75
N SER A 57 -4.15 8.32 8.40
CA SER A 57 -5.60 8.14 8.56
C SER A 57 -6.03 8.15 10.03
N ARG A 58 -5.13 7.91 10.99
CA ARG A 58 -5.47 7.95 12.42
C ARG A 58 -5.86 9.34 12.90
N GLU A 59 -5.32 10.38 12.25
CA GLU A 59 -5.69 11.77 12.53
C GLU A 59 -7.17 12.05 12.20
N LEU A 60 -7.79 11.23 11.35
CA LEU A 60 -9.21 11.35 10.98
C LEU A 60 -10.16 10.67 11.97
N LEU A 61 -9.66 9.80 12.86
CA LEU A 61 -10.51 9.04 13.79
C LEU A 61 -11.43 9.95 14.63
N PRO A 62 -10.95 11.06 15.23
CA PRO A 62 -11.83 11.94 16.01
C PRO A 62 -12.95 12.57 15.17
N ALA A 63 -12.67 12.91 13.91
CA ALA A 63 -13.67 13.48 13.00
C ALA A 63 -14.71 12.44 12.59
N VAL A 64 -14.27 11.20 12.32
CA VAL A 64 -15.15 10.07 12.02
C VAL A 64 -16.02 9.73 13.24
N ASP A 65 -15.46 9.72 14.44
CA ASP A 65 -16.18 9.47 15.70
C ASP A 65 -17.23 10.56 15.96
N ALA A 66 -16.87 11.83 15.76
CA ALA A 66 -17.80 12.95 15.90
C ALA A 66 -18.96 12.84 14.90
N LEU A 67 -18.66 12.46 13.65
CA LEU A 67 -19.69 12.25 12.62
C LEU A 67 -20.61 11.08 12.99
N ALA A 68 -20.05 9.96 13.44
CA ALA A 68 -20.80 8.79 13.87
C ALA A 68 -21.71 9.11 15.07
N ALA A 69 -21.21 9.85 16.06
CA ALA A 69 -21.99 10.28 17.22
C ALA A 69 -23.14 11.22 16.82
N LYS A 70 -22.89 12.16 15.91
CA LYS A 70 -23.89 13.11 15.39
C LYS A 70 -25.06 12.41 14.71
N HIS A 71 -24.82 11.29 14.04
CA HIS A 71 -25.82 10.57 13.26
C HIS A 71 -26.25 9.25 13.91
N ARG A 72 -26.00 9.06 15.21
CA ARG A 72 -26.31 7.82 15.93
C ARG A 72 -27.80 7.44 15.94
N ASP A 73 -28.69 8.40 15.68
CA ASP A 73 -30.14 8.19 15.56
C ASP A 73 -30.55 7.63 14.20
N LYS A 74 -29.64 7.60 13.22
CA LYS A 74 -29.91 7.15 11.85
C LYS A 74 -29.56 5.66 11.70
N LYS A 75 -30.52 4.91 11.18
CA LYS A 75 -30.35 3.48 10.86
C LYS A 75 -29.64 3.24 9.52
N TYR A 76 -29.70 4.21 8.61
CA TYR A 76 -29.16 4.12 7.27
C TYR A 76 -28.35 5.36 6.94
N VAL A 77 -27.19 5.15 6.34
CA VAL A 77 -26.34 6.20 5.75
C VAL A 77 -26.23 5.88 4.27
N VAL A 78 -26.54 6.86 3.42
CA VAL A 78 -26.40 6.76 1.96
C VAL A 78 -25.22 7.66 1.59
N LEU A 79 -24.22 7.07 0.92
CA LEU A 79 -22.99 7.73 0.47
C LEU A 79 -23.12 8.18 -0.99
#